data_AF-A0A2E3QNA4-F1
#
_entry.id   AF-A0A2E3QNA4-F1
#
_cell.length_a   1.000
_cell.length_b   1.000
_cell.length_c   1.000
_cell.angle_alpha   90.00
_cell.angle_beta   90.00
_cell.angle_gamma   90.00
#
_symmetry.space_group_name_H-M   'P 1'
#
loop_
_entity.id
_entity.type
_entity.pdbx_description
1 polymer ?
#
loop_
_entity_poly.entity_id
_entity_poly.type
_entity_poly.pdbx_seq_one_letter_code
_entity_poly.pdbx_strand_id
1 'polypeptide(L)'
;MGGGMGGGGFGGGGLGGGQGGGASLGGLLGGAGFGSAAQNYQTSTMPFGTTLDVIPYVASDGYTIHLTVIPKITEFLGYEEAPFQNQVIAGVGNTVSQALQQPLALPSIRVRYITSSVHVWDGQTLVLGGLIAENVVKVKDKVPMLGDLPFLGRLFRSERSNTEKKNLMIFVSPRIIDPAGNPIHTEDNWPYDPNSGPTQDPVLETAAGN
;
A
#
# COMPACT_ATOMS: atom_id res chain seq x y z
N MET A 1 -39.98 6.31 53.46
CA MET A 1 -39.31 5.64 54.61
C MET A 1 -39.23 4.17 54.28
N GLY A 2 -38.05 3.56 54.44
CA GLY A 2 -37.86 2.11 54.27
C GLY A 2 -36.80 1.78 53.22
N GLY A 3 -35.53 1.78 53.65
CA GLY A 3 -34.42 1.26 52.86
C GLY A 3 -34.29 -0.27 52.95
N GLY A 4 -33.47 -0.83 52.08
CA GLY A 4 -33.02 -2.21 52.10
C GLY A 4 -31.67 -2.34 51.40
N MET A 5 -30.66 -2.75 52.16
CA MET A 5 -29.25 -2.87 51.79
C MET A 5 -28.94 -4.23 51.14
N GLY A 6 -27.92 -4.25 50.28
CA GLY A 6 -26.81 -5.21 50.39
C GLY A 6 -26.86 -6.48 49.52
N GLY A 7 -25.86 -6.60 48.64
CA GLY A 7 -25.48 -7.86 47.98
C GLY A 7 -24.28 -7.66 47.06
N GLY A 8 -23.08 -7.93 47.57
CA GLY A 8 -21.81 -7.75 46.86
C GLY A 8 -21.53 -8.85 45.83
N GLY A 9 -20.69 -8.51 44.86
CA GLY A 9 -20.10 -9.44 43.89
C GLY A 9 -18.87 -8.81 43.24
N PHE A 10 -17.70 -9.22 43.72
CA PHE A 10 -16.38 -8.88 43.19
C PHE A 10 -15.99 -9.85 42.06
N GLY A 11 -15.17 -9.35 41.11
CA GLY A 11 -14.34 -10.15 40.19
C GLY A 11 -14.72 -9.96 38.72
N GLY A 12 -13.84 -9.55 37.81
CA GLY A 12 -12.41 -9.28 37.85
C GLY A 12 -11.88 -9.15 36.42
N GLY A 13 -10.82 -8.33 36.23
CA GLY A 13 -9.90 -8.25 35.06
C GLY A 13 -10.50 -7.72 33.75
N GLY A 14 -10.08 -6.58 33.17
CA GLY A 14 -8.70 -6.18 32.82
C GLY A 14 -8.32 -6.90 31.51
N LEU A 15 -7.94 -6.28 30.39
CA LEU A 15 -6.87 -5.31 30.07
C LEU A 15 -7.08 -4.94 28.57
N GLY A 16 -6.71 -3.80 27.98
CA GLY A 16 -5.98 -2.62 28.41
C GLY A 16 -6.00 -1.62 27.24
N GLY A 17 -6.49 -0.41 27.48
CA GLY A 17 -6.27 0.74 26.62
C GLY A 17 -5.05 1.49 27.13
N GLY A 18 -3.93 1.38 26.43
CA GLY A 18 -2.71 2.12 26.73
C GLY A 18 -2.92 3.61 26.50
N GLN A 19 -3.23 4.34 27.56
CA GLN A 19 -3.11 5.80 27.64
C GLN A 19 -1.62 6.14 27.73
N GLY A 20 -1.02 6.51 26.61
CA GLY A 20 0.33 7.09 26.58
C GLY A 20 0.32 8.46 27.26
N GLY A 21 0.99 8.56 28.40
CA GLY A 21 1.02 9.73 29.26
C GLY A 21 1.80 10.91 28.67
N GLY A 22 1.15 12.08 28.67
CA GLY A 22 1.83 13.37 28.60
C GLY A 22 2.17 13.83 30.02
N ALA A 23 3.45 14.04 30.31
CA ALA A 23 3.92 14.57 31.59
C ALA A 23 3.44 16.02 31.76
N SER A 24 2.53 16.26 32.71
CA SER A 24 2.19 17.60 33.18
C SER A 24 3.20 18.05 34.24
N LEU A 25 4.18 18.86 33.85
CA LEU A 25 5.00 19.62 34.80
C LEU A 25 4.24 20.89 35.21
N GLY A 26 3.47 20.79 36.30
CA GLY A 26 2.89 21.94 37.00
C GLY A 26 3.86 22.45 38.07
N GLY A 27 4.36 23.68 37.89
CA GLY A 27 5.23 24.38 38.84
C GLY A 27 5.23 25.89 38.60
N LEU A 28 4.57 26.60 39.51
CA LEU A 28 4.31 28.05 39.62
C LEU A 28 5.57 28.94 39.53
N LEU A 29 5.68 29.80 38.50
CA LEU A 29 6.36 31.11 38.52
C LEU A 29 5.68 32.05 37.52
N GLY A 30 5.27 33.25 37.98
CA GLY A 30 4.68 34.28 37.13
C GLY A 30 5.68 34.82 36.10
N GLY A 31 5.32 34.76 34.82
CA GLY A 31 6.11 35.28 33.70
C GLY A 31 5.53 34.76 32.38
N ALA A 32 5.28 35.68 31.45
CA ALA A 32 4.86 35.47 30.05
C ALA A 32 4.37 34.05 29.69
N GLY A 33 3.04 33.89 29.58
CA GLY A 33 2.45 32.66 29.08
C GLY A 33 2.91 32.38 27.65
N PHE A 34 3.78 31.39 27.49
CA PHE A 34 4.07 30.79 26.20
C PHE A 34 2.81 30.03 25.77
N GLY A 35 2.13 30.52 24.72
CA GLY A 35 1.03 29.77 24.11
C GLY A 35 1.56 28.46 23.54
N SER A 36 1.07 27.32 24.03
CA SER A 36 1.39 26.02 23.44
C SER A 36 0.58 25.86 22.16
N ALA A 37 1.27 25.88 21.01
CA ALA A 37 0.67 25.40 19.77
C ALA A 37 0.56 23.87 19.85
N ALA A 38 -0.62 23.34 20.19
CA ALA A 38 -0.90 21.92 20.13
C ALA A 38 -1.17 21.53 18.66
N GLN A 39 -0.24 20.79 18.06
CA GLN A 39 -0.40 20.24 16.72
C GLN A 39 -1.29 19.00 16.77
N ASN A 40 -2.38 19.03 16.03
CA ASN A 40 -3.30 17.90 15.90
C ASN A 40 -2.83 17.02 14.74
N TYR A 41 -1.98 16.03 15.04
CA TYR A 41 -1.67 14.98 14.06
C TYR A 41 -2.95 14.19 13.76
N GLN A 42 -3.38 14.22 12.51
CA GLN A 42 -4.45 13.35 12.03
C GLN A 42 -3.81 12.07 11.51
N THR A 43 -3.94 10.99 12.27
CA THR A 43 -3.51 9.67 11.83
C THR A 43 -4.65 8.99 11.09
N SER A 44 -4.33 8.28 10.01
CA SER A 44 -5.29 7.48 9.27
C SER A 44 -4.68 6.11 9.01
N THR A 45 -5.47 5.05 9.22
CA THR A 45 -5.07 3.69 8.88
C THR A 45 -5.15 3.51 7.37
N MET A 46 -4.06 3.01 6.78
CA MET A 46 -3.98 2.77 5.34
C MET A 46 -3.75 1.27 5.08
N PRO A 47 -4.51 0.65 4.16
CA PRO A 47 -4.30 -0.74 3.80
C PRO A 47 -3.00 -0.89 3.02
N PHE A 48 -2.27 -1.98 3.27
CA PHE A 48 -1.07 -2.38 2.55
C PHE A 48 -1.17 -3.84 2.13
N GLY A 49 -0.43 -4.23 1.10
CA GLY A 49 -0.38 -5.59 0.60
C GLY A 49 -1.17 -5.80 -0.69
N THR A 50 -1.47 -7.06 -0.96
CA THR A 50 -2.14 -7.52 -2.20
C THR A 50 -3.60 -7.83 -1.93
N THR A 51 -4.48 -7.43 -2.84
CA THR A 51 -5.91 -7.78 -2.85
C THR A 51 -6.28 -8.26 -4.23
N LEU A 52 -7.27 -9.14 -4.33
CA LEU A 52 -7.72 -9.73 -5.58
C LEU A 52 -9.25 -9.70 -5.63
N ASP A 53 -9.80 -8.91 -6.55
CA ASP A 53 -11.22 -8.93 -6.85
C ASP A 53 -11.48 -9.77 -8.11
N VAL A 54 -12.51 -10.62 -8.05
CA VAL A 54 -12.82 -11.58 -9.10
C VAL A 54 -14.32 -11.65 -9.35
N ILE A 55 -14.71 -11.62 -10.62
CA ILE A 55 -16.10 -11.84 -11.05
C ILE A 55 -16.09 -13.00 -12.06
N PRO A 56 -16.50 -14.22 -11.62
CA PRO A 56 -16.60 -15.38 -12.49
C PRO A 56 -18.00 -15.55 -13.09
N TYR A 57 -18.07 -16.08 -14.31
CA TYR A 57 -19.28 -16.56 -14.97
C TYR A 57 -18.99 -17.83 -15.76
N VAL A 58 -19.82 -18.86 -15.62
CA VAL A 58 -19.70 -20.11 -16.38
C VAL A 58 -20.49 -19.95 -17.68
N ALA A 59 -19.83 -20.17 -18.82
CA ALA A 59 -20.46 -20.09 -20.13
C ALA A 59 -21.46 -21.25 -20.36
N SER A 60 -22.31 -21.10 -21.37
CA SER A 60 -23.34 -22.10 -21.69
C SER A 60 -22.79 -23.45 -22.18
N ASP A 61 -21.52 -23.49 -22.57
CA ASP A 61 -20.83 -24.73 -22.95
C ASP A 61 -20.53 -25.64 -21.74
N GLY A 62 -20.60 -25.10 -20.52
CA GLY A 62 -20.31 -25.81 -19.28
C GLY A 62 -18.82 -25.95 -18.96
N TYR A 63 -17.90 -25.57 -19.86
CA TYR A 63 -16.46 -25.77 -19.68
C TYR A 63 -15.66 -24.46 -19.67
N THR A 64 -16.18 -23.39 -20.26
CA THR A 64 -15.50 -22.09 -20.32
C THR A 64 -15.94 -21.20 -19.17
N ILE A 65 -14.97 -20.57 -18.53
CA ILE A 65 -15.15 -19.62 -17.43
C ILE A 65 -14.73 -18.25 -17.93
N HIS A 66 -15.69 -17.33 -17.96
CA HIS A 66 -15.45 -15.92 -18.17
C HIS A 66 -15.04 -15.32 -16.84
N LEU A 67 -13.84 -14.76 -16.79
CA LEU A 67 -13.25 -14.27 -15.56
C LEU A 67 -12.80 -12.83 -15.73
N THR A 68 -13.37 -11.94 -14.91
CA THR A 68 -12.82 -10.60 -14.74
C THR A 68 -12.01 -10.55 -13.47
N VAL A 69 -10.72 -10.24 -13.59
CA VAL A 69 -9.74 -10.26 -12.50
C VAL A 69 -9.16 -8.87 -12.32
N ILE A 70 -9.17 -8.39 -11.07
CA ILE A 70 -8.62 -7.10 -10.68
C ILE A 70 -7.67 -7.31 -9.48
N PRO A 71 -6.42 -7.72 -9.70
CA PRO A 71 -5.41 -7.73 -8.66
C PRO A 71 -4.93 -6.31 -8.40
N LYS A 72 -4.78 -5.98 -7.12
CA LYS A 72 -4.27 -4.70 -6.65
C LYS A 72 -3.17 -4.93 -5.62
N ILE A 73 -2.07 -4.22 -5.76
CA ILE A 73 -0.97 -4.18 -4.80
C ILE A 73 -0.79 -2.76 -4.28
N THR A 74 -0.74 -2.61 -2.96
CA THR A 74 -0.54 -1.34 -2.27
C THR A 74 0.75 -1.42 -1.45
N GLU A 75 1.74 -0.60 -1.79
CA GLU A 75 3.05 -0.52 -1.14
C GLU A 75 3.21 0.83 -0.43
N PHE A 76 3.77 0.81 0.78
CA PHE A 76 4.20 2.02 1.48
C PHE A 76 5.63 2.37 1.06
N LEU A 77 5.85 3.61 0.59
CA LEU A 77 7.15 4.09 0.10
C LEU A 77 7.93 4.91 1.15
N GLY A 78 7.34 5.16 2.33
CA GLY A 78 7.94 6.01 3.35
C GLY A 78 7.16 7.30 3.54
N TYR A 79 7.80 8.29 4.17
CA TYR A 79 7.23 9.61 4.38
C TYR A 79 7.96 10.63 3.51
N GLU A 80 7.18 11.47 2.84
CA GLU A 80 7.68 12.68 2.19
C GLU A 80 7.62 13.84 3.19
N GLU A 81 8.68 14.64 3.24
CA GLU A 81 8.71 15.86 4.04
C GLU A 81 7.92 16.95 3.29
N ALA A 82 6.76 17.31 3.82
CA ALA A 82 6.00 18.44 3.28
C ALA A 82 6.71 19.77 3.61
N PRO A 83 6.53 20.81 2.76
CA PRO A 83 7.07 22.14 3.06
C PRO A 83 6.54 22.65 4.40
N PHE A 84 7.43 23.29 5.16
CA PHE A 84 7.13 23.81 6.49
C PHE A 84 5.91 24.73 6.47
N GLN A 85 4.94 24.47 7.34
CA GLN A 85 3.88 25.41 7.64
C GLN A 85 4.36 26.31 8.78
N ASN A 86 4.55 27.60 8.49
CA ASN A 86 4.89 28.58 9.52
C ASN A 86 3.64 28.82 10.38
N GLN A 87 3.63 28.31 11.62
CA GLN A 87 2.63 28.74 12.60
C GLN A 87 3.19 29.88 13.44
N VAL A 88 2.47 31.01 13.42
CA VAL A 88 2.77 32.19 14.22
C VAL A 88 1.90 32.15 15.47
N ILE A 89 2.51 32.21 16.65
CA ILE A 89 1.79 32.21 17.93
C ILE A 89 1.62 33.67 18.39
N ALA A 90 0.37 34.11 18.53
CA ALA A 90 0.05 35.38 19.16
C ALA A 90 0.07 35.21 20.68
N GLY A 91 1.04 35.83 21.36
CA GLY A 91 1.05 35.93 22.82
C GLY A 91 0.05 36.97 23.32
N VAL A 92 -0.25 36.95 24.63
CA VAL A 92 -1.04 38.01 25.28
C VAL A 92 -0.30 39.35 25.11
N GLY A 93 -0.93 40.31 24.43
CA GLY A 93 -0.36 41.63 24.15
C GLY A 93 0.19 41.84 22.73
N ASN A 94 -0.26 41.08 21.73
CA ASN A 94 0.18 41.20 20.31
C ASN A 94 1.70 41.02 20.09
N THR A 95 2.41 40.40 21.04
CA THR A 95 3.78 39.98 20.83
C THR A 95 3.78 38.72 19.96
N VAL A 96 4.26 38.87 18.73
CA VAL A 96 4.41 37.78 17.77
C VAL A 96 5.59 36.91 18.21
N SER A 97 5.31 35.69 18.64
CA SER A 97 6.36 34.71 18.92
C SER A 97 6.89 34.11 17.62
N GLN A 98 8.16 33.69 17.62
CA GLN A 98 8.85 33.13 16.44
C GLN A 98 8.03 32.04 15.75
N ALA A 99 8.00 32.06 14.41
CA ALA A 99 7.31 31.04 13.64
C ALA A 99 7.93 29.67 13.93
N LEU A 100 7.13 28.74 14.44
CA LEU A 100 7.56 27.34 14.56
C LEU A 100 7.48 26.71 13.17
N GLN A 101 8.63 26.30 12.65
CA GLN A 101 8.73 25.50 11.43
C GLN A 101 8.77 24.03 11.82
N GLN A 102 7.69 23.31 11.53
CA GLN A 102 7.61 21.88 11.82
C GLN A 102 7.38 21.08 10.54
N PRO A 103 8.22 20.07 10.25
CA PRO A 103 8.02 19.20 9.10
C PRO A 103 6.80 18.30 9.32
N LEU A 104 5.89 18.27 8.35
CA LEU A 104 4.75 17.35 8.33
C LEU A 104 5.12 16.14 7.46
N ALA A 105 5.21 14.97 8.08
CA ALA A 105 5.49 13.72 7.40
C ALA A 105 4.24 13.19 6.69
N LEU A 106 4.23 13.21 5.36
CA LEU A 106 3.13 12.70 4.55
C LEU A 106 3.45 11.28 4.05
N PRO A 107 2.60 10.28 4.29
CA PRO A 107 2.86 8.93 3.80
C PRO A 107 2.78 8.87 2.27
N SER A 108 3.81 8.34 1.63
CA SER A 108 3.86 8.09 0.20
C SER A 108 3.47 6.64 -0.07
N ILE A 109 2.47 6.43 -0.93
CA ILE A 109 1.90 5.11 -1.23
C ILE A 109 1.92 4.87 -2.72
N ARG A 110 2.27 3.65 -3.10
CA ARG A 110 2.20 3.17 -4.49
C ARG A 110 1.12 2.11 -4.61
N VAL A 111 0.13 2.37 -5.46
CA VAL A 111 -0.88 1.40 -5.84
C VAL A 111 -0.62 0.94 -7.27
N ARG A 112 -0.64 -0.37 -7.51
CA ARG A 112 -0.62 -0.94 -8.86
C ARG A 112 -1.82 -1.87 -8.99
N TYR A 113 -2.52 -1.78 -10.11
CA TYR A 113 -3.63 -2.65 -10.43
C TYR A 113 -3.66 -2.91 -11.93
N ILE A 114 -4.28 -4.03 -12.30
CA ILE A 114 -4.57 -4.40 -13.68
C ILE A 114 -6.02 -4.87 -13.73
N THR A 115 -6.70 -4.62 -14.84
CA THR A 115 -8.04 -5.17 -15.08
C THR A 115 -7.93 -6.04 -16.31
N SER A 116 -8.26 -7.32 -16.17
CA SER A 116 -8.22 -8.28 -17.26
C SER A 116 -9.51 -9.07 -17.30
N SER A 117 -10.08 -9.20 -18.49
CA SER A 117 -11.23 -10.05 -18.77
C SER A 117 -10.76 -11.15 -19.70
N VAL A 118 -10.89 -12.39 -19.25
CA VAL A 118 -10.32 -13.56 -19.93
C VAL A 118 -11.35 -14.69 -19.99
N HIS A 119 -11.25 -15.50 -21.04
CA HIS A 119 -11.95 -16.76 -21.14
C HIS A 119 -10.93 -17.86 -20.91
N VAL A 120 -11.23 -18.77 -19.99
CA VAL A 120 -10.32 -19.84 -19.58
C VAL A 120 -11.14 -21.10 -19.33
N TRP A 121 -10.62 -22.25 -19.74
CA TRP A 121 -11.29 -23.52 -19.52
C TRP A 121 -11.17 -24.00 -18.07
N ASP A 122 -12.14 -24.79 -17.64
CA ASP A 122 -12.17 -25.39 -16.29
C ASP A 122 -10.92 -26.22 -15.99
N GLY A 123 -10.13 -25.79 -14.99
CA GLY A 123 -8.90 -26.45 -14.59
C GLY A 123 -7.65 -25.99 -15.34
N GLN A 124 -7.80 -25.15 -16.37
CA GLN A 124 -6.67 -24.60 -17.12
C GLN A 124 -6.06 -23.42 -16.36
N THR A 125 -4.72 -23.30 -16.44
CA THR A 125 -4.00 -22.15 -15.85
C THR A 125 -3.68 -21.13 -16.93
N LEU A 126 -4.17 -19.90 -16.75
CA LEU A 126 -3.86 -18.76 -17.59
C LEU A 126 -2.82 -17.86 -16.92
N VAL A 127 -1.85 -17.41 -17.71
CA VAL A 127 -0.89 -16.37 -17.30
C VAL A 127 -1.38 -15.03 -17.82
N LEU A 128 -1.82 -14.14 -16.92
CA LEU A 128 -2.33 -12.80 -17.27
C LEU A 128 -1.21 -11.80 -17.60
N GLY A 129 0.04 -12.29 -17.67
CA GLY A 129 1.24 -11.48 -17.82
C GLY A 129 1.79 -10.98 -16.48
N GLY A 130 2.75 -10.08 -16.58
CA GLY A 130 3.40 -9.50 -15.41
C GLY A 130 3.68 -8.02 -15.54
N LEU A 131 3.61 -7.30 -14.41
CA LEU A 131 3.98 -5.88 -14.34
C LEU A 131 5.46 -5.79 -13.94
N ILE A 132 6.31 -5.37 -14.87
CA ILE A 132 7.74 -5.15 -14.63
C ILE A 132 7.92 -3.72 -14.12
N ALA A 133 8.49 -3.57 -12.93
CA ALA A 133 8.81 -2.27 -12.36
C ALA A 133 10.31 -2.18 -12.07
N GLU A 134 10.94 -1.11 -12.54
CA GLU A 134 12.33 -0.77 -12.22
C GLU A 134 12.32 0.57 -11.47
N ASN A 135 12.90 0.59 -10.27
CA ASN A 135 13.15 1.81 -9.52
C ASN A 135 14.66 2.06 -9.48
N VAL A 136 15.11 3.17 -10.07
CA VAL A 136 16.53 3.53 -10.15
C VAL A 136 16.76 4.80 -9.33
N VAL A 137 17.36 4.64 -8.15
CA VAL A 137 17.77 5.77 -7.31
C VAL A 137 19.28 5.97 -7.46
N LYS A 138 19.69 7.10 -8.04
CA LYS A 138 21.11 7.49 -8.18
C LYS A 138 21.41 8.66 -7.26
N VAL A 139 22.22 8.41 -6.23
CA VAL A 139 22.75 9.45 -5.34
C VAL A 139 24.20 9.71 -5.74
N LYS A 140 24.53 10.98 -6.00
CA LYS A 140 25.88 11.41 -6.36
C LYS A 140 26.34 12.46 -5.36
N ASP A 141 27.28 12.07 -4.50
CA ASP A 141 27.90 12.96 -3.54
C ASP A 141 29.30 13.32 -4.05
N LYS A 142 29.62 14.62 -4.11
CA LYS A 142 30.96 15.09 -4.46
C LYS A 142 31.44 16.16 -3.51
N VAL A 143 32.73 16.16 -3.22
CA VAL A 143 33.38 17.27 -2.51
C VAL A 143 33.49 18.45 -3.49
N PRO A 144 32.99 19.66 -3.14
CA PRO A 144 33.16 20.85 -3.98
C PRO A 144 34.64 21.11 -4.29
N MET A 145 34.94 21.62 -5.48
CA MET A 145 36.30 21.84 -6.04
C MET A 145 37.11 20.55 -6.34
N LEU A 146 37.26 19.64 -5.38
CA LEU A 146 38.12 18.45 -5.53
C LEU A 146 37.47 17.35 -6.39
N GLY A 147 36.14 17.25 -6.41
CA GLY A 147 35.42 16.24 -7.18
C GLY A 147 35.45 16.45 -8.70
N ASP A 148 35.76 17.67 -9.16
CA ASP A 148 35.76 18.05 -10.58
C ASP A 148 37.17 18.06 -11.20
N LEU A 149 38.21 17.73 -10.42
CA LEU A 149 39.59 17.66 -10.93
C LEU A 149 39.75 16.55 -11.97
N PRO A 150 40.37 16.82 -13.13
CA PRO A 150 40.76 15.79 -14.07
C PRO A 150 41.78 14.85 -13.40
N PHE A 151 41.74 13.56 -13.74
CA PHE A 151 42.56 12.48 -13.17
C PHE A 151 42.30 12.10 -11.70
N LEU A 152 42.09 13.07 -10.80
CA LEU A 152 41.99 12.82 -9.34
C LEU A 152 40.56 12.90 -8.77
N GLY A 153 39.61 13.53 -9.47
CA GLY A 153 38.26 13.77 -8.96
C GLY A 153 37.47 12.50 -8.61
N ARG A 154 37.89 11.32 -9.10
CA ARG A 154 37.25 10.03 -8.76
C ARG A 154 37.46 9.61 -7.30
N LEU A 155 38.54 10.04 -6.65
CA LEU A 155 38.79 9.74 -5.22
C LEU A 155 37.94 10.61 -4.27
N PHE A 156 37.40 11.73 -4.77
CA PHE A 156 36.67 12.74 -3.99
C PHE A 156 35.16 12.79 -4.34
N ARG A 157 34.67 11.75 -5.03
CA ARG A 157 33.26 11.57 -5.35
C ARG A 157 32.81 10.18 -4.93
N SER A 158 31.61 10.10 -4.39
CA SER A 158 30.92 8.87 -4.04
C SER A 158 29.65 8.78 -4.89
N GLU A 159 29.52 7.69 -5.66
CA GLU A 159 28.31 7.41 -6.40
C GLU A 159 27.65 6.19 -5.76
N ARG A 160 26.40 6.33 -5.33
CA ARG A 160 25.59 5.21 -4.85
C ARG A 160 24.41 5.04 -5.80
N SER A 161 24.39 3.93 -6.51
CA SER A 161 23.24 3.50 -7.32
C SER A 161 22.51 2.41 -6.57
N ASN A 162 21.23 2.63 -6.25
CA ASN A 162 20.34 1.59 -5.76
C ASN A 162 19.30 1.29 -6.84
N THR A 163 19.35 0.09 -7.39
CA THR A 163 18.40 -0.38 -8.42
C THR A 163 17.57 -1.49 -7.82
N GLU A 164 16.27 -1.24 -7.65
CA GLU A 164 15.31 -2.24 -7.19
C GLU A 164 14.42 -2.67 -8.36
N LYS A 165 14.48 -3.95 -8.72
CA LYS A 165 13.64 -4.55 -9.76
C LYS A 165 12.56 -5.40 -9.09
N LYS A 166 11.30 -5.10 -9.38
CA LYS A 166 10.15 -5.89 -8.91
C LYS A 166 9.36 -6.41 -10.10
N ASN A 167 9.22 -7.73 -10.18
CA ASN A 167 8.40 -8.39 -11.18
C ASN A 167 7.17 -8.97 -10.49
N LEU A 168 5.98 -8.64 -10.98
CA LEU A 168 4.73 -9.27 -10.56
C LEU A 168 4.29 -10.24 -11.65
N MET A 169 4.03 -11.50 -11.34
CA MET A 169 3.41 -12.46 -12.27
C MET A 169 2.09 -12.94 -11.69
N ILE A 170 1.06 -13.02 -12.53
CA ILE A 170 -0.28 -13.42 -12.11
C ILE A 170 -0.70 -14.68 -12.88
N PHE A 171 -0.93 -15.75 -12.12
CA PHE A 171 -1.43 -17.03 -12.60
C PHE A 171 -2.84 -17.24 -12.07
N VAL A 172 -3.75 -17.66 -12.93
CA VAL A 172 -5.14 -17.89 -12.54
C VAL A 172 -5.60 -19.25 -13.06
N SER A 173 -6.09 -20.08 -12.15
CA SER A 173 -6.53 -21.45 -12.41
C SER A 173 -7.94 -21.65 -11.84
N PRO A 174 -9.00 -21.25 -12.56
CA PRO A 174 -10.36 -21.41 -12.08
C PRO A 174 -10.81 -22.87 -12.20
N ARG A 175 -11.67 -23.32 -11.28
CA ARG A 175 -12.22 -24.68 -11.28
C ARG A 175 -13.73 -24.67 -11.02
N ILE A 176 -14.49 -25.42 -11.81
CA ILE A 176 -15.92 -25.63 -11.62
C ILE A 176 -16.11 -26.82 -10.66
N ILE A 177 -16.83 -26.57 -9.57
CA ILE A 177 -17.11 -27.56 -8.54
C ILE A 177 -18.61 -27.73 -8.34
N ASP A 178 -19.02 -28.93 -7.96
CA ASP A 178 -20.37 -29.22 -7.51
C ASP A 178 -20.61 -28.66 -6.09
N PRO A 179 -21.87 -28.66 -5.59
CA PRO A 179 -22.18 -28.22 -4.23
C PRO A 179 -21.51 -29.05 -3.12
N ALA A 180 -21.02 -30.26 -3.44
CA ALA A 180 -20.27 -31.11 -2.52
C ALA A 180 -18.75 -30.83 -2.56
N GLY A 181 -18.29 -29.91 -3.41
CA GLY A 181 -16.90 -29.53 -3.57
C GLY A 181 -16.11 -30.42 -4.54
N ASN A 182 -16.75 -31.35 -5.24
CA ASN A 182 -16.09 -32.19 -6.22
C ASN A 182 -15.96 -31.46 -7.57
N PRO A 183 -14.85 -31.66 -8.31
CA PRO A 183 -14.73 -31.17 -9.67
C PRO A 183 -15.84 -31.74 -10.56
N ILE A 184 -16.54 -30.89 -11.32
CA ILE A 184 -17.54 -31.35 -12.28
C ILE A 184 -16.86 -32.02 -13.48
N HIS A 185 -15.68 -31.52 -13.88
CA HIS A 185 -14.88 -32.12 -14.94
C HIS A 185 -13.59 -32.73 -14.36
N THR A 186 -13.33 -33.96 -14.76
CA THR A 186 -12.07 -34.68 -14.56
C THR A 186 -11.22 -34.60 -15.82
N GLU A 187 -9.93 -34.89 -15.70
CA GLU A 187 -8.97 -34.88 -16.81
C GLU A 187 -9.43 -35.75 -17.99
N ASP A 188 -10.12 -36.86 -17.71
CA ASP A 188 -10.69 -37.76 -18.73
C ASP A 188 -11.85 -37.17 -19.53
N ASN A 189 -12.50 -36.10 -19.02
CA ASN A 189 -13.69 -35.49 -19.60
C ASN A 189 -13.49 -34.00 -19.96
N TRP A 190 -12.24 -33.55 -20.06
CA TRP A 190 -11.97 -32.20 -20.54
C TRP A 190 -12.18 -32.10 -22.05
N PRO A 191 -12.75 -30.99 -22.55
CA PRO A 191 -12.91 -30.77 -23.98
C PRO A 191 -11.58 -30.38 -24.67
N TYR A 192 -10.46 -30.47 -23.94
CA TYR A 192 -9.15 -30.05 -24.38
C TYR A 192 -8.04 -30.96 -23.86
N ASP A 193 -6.92 -31.01 -24.59
CA ASP A 193 -5.72 -31.71 -24.14
C ASP A 193 -4.91 -30.81 -23.20
N PRO A 194 -4.74 -31.16 -21.92
CA PRO A 194 -3.97 -30.37 -20.96
C PRO A 194 -2.47 -30.30 -21.29
N ASN A 195 -1.97 -31.17 -22.16
CA ASN A 195 -0.59 -31.15 -22.65
C ASN A 195 -0.41 -30.20 -23.85
N SER A 196 -1.52 -29.72 -24.42
CA SER A 196 -1.49 -28.70 -25.47
C SER A 196 -1.52 -27.29 -24.85
N GLY A 197 -0.62 -26.41 -25.28
CA GLY A 197 -0.59 -25.02 -24.81
C GLY A 197 -1.88 -24.27 -25.19
N PRO A 198 -2.28 -23.21 -24.46
CA PRO A 198 -3.49 -22.47 -24.75
C PRO A 198 -3.47 -21.91 -26.17
N THR A 199 -4.55 -22.10 -26.92
CA THR A 199 -4.77 -21.41 -28.20
C THR A 199 -5.01 -19.94 -27.90
N GLN A 200 -4.02 -19.08 -28.17
CA GLN A 200 -4.24 -17.64 -28.16
C GLN A 200 -5.03 -17.30 -29.42
N ASP A 201 -6.25 -16.81 -29.26
CA ASP A 201 -6.94 -16.17 -30.38
C ASP A 201 -6.10 -14.95 -30.81
N PRO A 202 -5.71 -14.84 -32.08
CA PRO A 202 -4.96 -13.68 -32.54
C PRO A 202 -5.80 -12.43 -32.24
N VAL A 203 -5.20 -11.47 -31.53
CA VAL A 203 -5.81 -10.15 -31.33
C VAL A 203 -6.16 -9.63 -32.71
N LEU A 204 -7.44 -9.33 -32.96
CA LEU A 204 -7.90 -8.74 -34.20
C LEU A 204 -7.18 -7.39 -34.35
N GLU A 205 -6.07 -7.39 -35.07
CA GLU A 205 -5.44 -6.20 -35.59
C GLU A 205 -6.50 -5.60 -36.53
N THR A 206 -7.25 -4.62 -36.03
CA THR A 206 -8.06 -3.77 -36.89
C THR A 206 -7.08 -3.12 -37.83
N ALA A 207 -6.96 -3.68 -39.02
CA ALA A 207 -6.28 -3.07 -40.15
C ALA A 207 -6.94 -1.71 -40.37
N ALA A 208 -6.31 -0.67 -39.82
CA ALA A 208 -6.57 0.69 -40.23
C ALA A 208 -6.09 0.79 -41.68
N GLY A 209 -7.04 0.63 -42.61
CA GLY A 209 -6.86 0.94 -44.00
C GLY A 209 -6.91 2.45 -44.24
N ASN A 210 -5.91 2.92 -44.99
CA ASN A 210 -5.75 4.21 -45.68
C ASN A 210 -5.81 5.51 -44.87
#